data_AF-A0A7C2Q9R4-F1
#
_entry.id   AF-A0A7C2Q9R4-F1
#
_cell.length_a   1.000
_cell.length_b   1.000
_cell.length_c   1.000
_cell.angle_alpha   90.00
_cell.angle_beta   90.00
_cell.angle_gamma   90.00
#
_symmetry.space_group_name_H-M   'P 1'
#
loop_
_entity.id
_entity.type
_entity.pdbx_description
1 polymer ?
#
loop_
_entity_poly.entity_id
_entity_poly.type
_entity_poly.pdbx_seq_one_letter_code
_entity_poly.pdbx_strand_id
1 'polypeptide(L)'
;MRRLLTVTLLIALASNLCMAQQPAYEFPLSGSQMYRLRWAQQEGSADLVPFPPVLGQPVCAQKGSTLQLGVRWNSQYSRLLGWMPIRVVLSRAGTGEVIWEHPHSGSNWLAPDAVYPLRALPDHVEYATLWSEGLLLVWTGSWPLPVGVMPYSTVNTPSDVFVVLDAPKAPMSPAWVSVLRLSCSWASLAADEATAARKVTNTLHLWGDYIEGRWFARDYTDSFERFYLRACLTWFMNNGQVGQCNDFADLLLCLQTSLGLSNRAVQRTHSLSQRTRPIDDEEWTLLYFRTKPLDVAHWGSSHYDGVSFWTYHQFCIEQNSGRVWDSCIQFHPSHRIAVTGMPREPDYRDYLVEAYIFGIVDAVTGIILDVREYTQPDFFWRPTPSGGLIPEVTAESIP
;
A
#
# COMPACT_ATOMS: atom_id res chain seq x y z
N MET A 1 -37.70 33.43 38.72
CA MET A 1 -36.44 33.24 37.97
C MET A 1 -36.01 31.78 37.79
N ARG A 2 -36.06 30.90 38.80
CA ARG A 2 -35.64 29.48 38.65
C ARG A 2 -36.36 28.71 37.52
N ARG A 3 -37.67 28.91 37.32
CA ARG A 3 -38.45 28.22 36.27
C ARG A 3 -38.08 28.62 34.82
N LEU A 4 -37.59 29.84 34.59
CA LEU A 4 -37.19 30.28 33.24
C LEU A 4 -35.85 29.68 32.82
N LEU A 5 -34.90 29.56 33.76
CA LEU A 5 -33.60 28.93 33.54
C LEU A 5 -33.73 27.43 33.23
N THR A 6 -34.65 26.72 33.93
CA THR A 6 -34.89 25.30 33.67
C THR A 6 -35.49 25.04 32.29
N VAL A 7 -36.42 25.89 31.83
CA VAL A 7 -37.03 25.76 30.50
C VAL A 7 -36.03 26.07 29.38
N THR A 8 -35.18 27.09 29.54
CA THR A 8 -34.15 27.44 28.55
C THR A 8 -33.07 26.36 28.44
N LEU A 9 -32.68 25.78 29.58
CA LEU A 9 -31.71 24.67 29.62
C LEU A 9 -32.29 23.38 29.03
N LEU A 10 -33.57 23.08 29.25
CA LEU A 10 -34.28 21.94 28.65
C LEU A 10 -34.46 22.09 27.14
N ILE A 11 -34.74 23.30 26.64
CA ILE A 11 -34.81 23.57 25.19
C ILE A 11 -33.44 23.39 24.55
N ALA A 12 -32.37 23.93 25.16
CA ALA A 12 -31.00 23.78 24.66
C ALA A 12 -30.50 22.31 24.69
N LEU A 13 -30.87 21.54 25.73
CA LEU A 13 -30.59 20.11 25.81
C LEU A 13 -31.42 19.29 24.80
N ALA A 14 -32.70 19.60 24.61
CA ALA A 14 -33.56 18.92 23.64
C ALA A 14 -33.15 19.20 22.19
N SER A 15 -32.70 20.42 21.87
CA SER A 15 -32.17 20.76 20.54
C SER A 15 -30.83 20.07 20.26
N ASN A 16 -30.00 19.83 21.28
CA ASN A 16 -28.75 19.07 21.11
C ASN A 16 -28.99 17.54 21.07
N LEU A 17 -29.98 17.01 21.79
CA LEU A 17 -30.31 15.58 21.80
C LEU A 17 -31.02 15.10 20.53
N CYS A 18 -31.76 15.97 19.82
CA CYS A 18 -32.31 15.64 18.50
C CYS A 18 -31.25 15.62 17.37
N MET A 19 -30.05 16.17 17.59
CA MET A 19 -28.96 16.16 16.59
C MET A 19 -28.02 14.95 16.72
N ALA A 20 -28.27 14.04 17.67
CA ALA A 20 -27.52 12.80 17.83
C ALA A 20 -28.01 11.65 16.93
N GLN A 21 -29.02 11.90 16.09
CA GLN A 21 -29.39 11.01 14.99
C GLN A 21 -28.39 11.23 13.83
N GLN A 22 -28.12 10.18 13.04
CA GLN A 22 -27.21 10.15 11.89
C GLN A 22 -26.99 11.53 11.25
N PRO A 23 -25.75 11.91 10.90
CA PRO A 23 -25.48 13.25 10.41
C PRO A 23 -26.48 13.54 9.27
N ALA A 24 -27.30 14.57 9.47
CA ALA A 24 -28.38 14.95 8.56
C ALA A 24 -27.86 15.35 7.16
N TYR A 25 -26.55 15.30 6.96
CA TYR A 25 -25.84 15.62 5.75
C TYR A 25 -24.54 14.80 5.62
N GLU A 26 -24.11 14.60 4.38
CA GLU A 26 -22.83 14.02 4.00
C GLU A 26 -22.15 14.97 3.00
N PHE A 27 -20.84 14.84 2.81
CA PHE A 27 -20.11 15.60 1.80
C PHE A 27 -19.46 14.66 0.77
N PRO A 28 -20.18 14.26 -0.28
CA PRO A 28 -19.61 13.44 -1.35
C PRO A 28 -18.41 14.12 -2.02
N LEU A 29 -17.41 13.32 -2.32
CA LEU A 29 -16.26 13.70 -3.13
C LEU A 29 -16.36 13.03 -4.51
N SER A 30 -16.08 13.81 -5.54
CA SER A 30 -15.96 13.33 -6.92
C SER A 30 -14.71 13.91 -7.58
N GLY A 31 -14.25 13.32 -8.67
CA GLY A 31 -13.03 13.78 -9.34
C GLY A 31 -12.82 13.14 -10.71
N SER A 32 -11.80 13.61 -11.42
CA SER A 32 -11.50 13.19 -12.80
C SER A 32 -11.00 11.73 -12.90
N GLN A 33 -10.13 11.30 -11.99
CA GLN A 33 -9.53 9.96 -11.98
C GLN A 33 -9.41 9.44 -10.54
N MET A 34 -10.52 8.93 -10.00
CA MET A 34 -10.57 8.32 -8.68
C MET A 34 -10.66 6.80 -8.77
N TYR A 35 -10.07 6.11 -7.80
CA TYR A 35 -9.97 4.67 -7.75
C TYR A 35 -10.70 4.09 -6.55
N ARG A 36 -11.27 2.90 -6.73
CA ARG A 36 -11.89 2.15 -5.63
C ARG A 36 -10.83 1.68 -4.65
N LEU A 37 -11.25 1.54 -3.39
CA LEU A 37 -10.42 1.11 -2.29
C LEU A 37 -11.09 -0.03 -1.52
N ARG A 38 -10.30 -0.71 -0.70
CA ARG A 38 -10.81 -1.69 0.25
C ARG A 38 -10.14 -1.58 1.62
N TRP A 39 -10.85 -1.99 2.66
CA TRP A 39 -10.43 -1.88 4.06
C TRP A 39 -9.51 -3.01 4.52
N ALA A 40 -9.55 -4.15 3.83
CA ALA A 40 -8.88 -5.40 4.17
C ALA A 40 -9.28 -5.98 5.54
N GLN A 41 -10.54 -5.81 5.94
CA GLN A 41 -11.08 -6.37 7.18
C GLN A 41 -11.66 -7.77 6.97
N GLN A 42 -12.19 -8.02 5.78
CA GLN A 42 -12.79 -9.28 5.34
C GLN A 42 -12.55 -9.46 3.84
N GLU A 43 -12.91 -10.60 3.27
CA GLU A 43 -12.79 -10.84 1.83
C GLU A 43 -14.06 -10.44 1.06
N GLY A 44 -13.88 -10.19 -0.24
CA GLY A 44 -14.98 -9.95 -1.17
C GLY A 44 -15.59 -8.56 -1.12
N SER A 45 -16.85 -8.44 -1.55
CA SER A 45 -17.51 -7.13 -1.77
C SER A 45 -17.76 -6.33 -0.49
N ALA A 46 -17.84 -7.02 0.65
CA ALA A 46 -18.10 -6.40 1.94
C ALA A 46 -16.87 -5.65 2.49
N ASP A 47 -15.71 -5.78 1.84
CA ASP A 47 -14.47 -5.09 2.17
C ASP A 47 -14.26 -3.77 1.42
N LEU A 48 -15.13 -3.46 0.46
CA LEU A 48 -14.98 -2.27 -0.37
C LEU A 48 -15.31 -0.99 0.40
N VAL A 49 -14.48 0.02 0.23
CA VAL A 49 -14.78 1.39 0.67
C VAL A 49 -15.94 1.92 -0.18
N PRO A 50 -16.95 2.59 0.41
CA PRO A 50 -18.03 3.23 -0.35
C PRO A 50 -17.50 4.13 -1.47
N PHE A 51 -18.16 4.08 -2.64
CA PHE A 51 -17.77 4.84 -3.81
C PHE A 51 -19.00 5.42 -4.52
N PRO A 52 -19.08 6.75 -4.76
CA PRO A 52 -18.09 7.77 -4.44
C PRO A 52 -17.87 7.93 -2.93
N PRO A 53 -16.64 8.25 -2.48
CA PRO A 53 -16.36 8.47 -1.08
C PRO A 53 -17.02 9.76 -0.59
N VAL A 54 -17.30 9.84 0.71
CA VAL A 54 -17.68 11.09 1.39
C VAL A 54 -16.53 11.58 2.28
N LEU A 55 -16.49 12.86 2.63
CA LEU A 55 -15.50 13.37 3.61
C LEU A 55 -15.55 12.53 4.90
N GLY A 56 -14.37 12.22 5.42
CA GLY A 56 -14.15 11.26 6.51
C GLY A 56 -13.86 9.83 6.03
N GLN A 57 -14.07 9.53 4.74
CA GLN A 57 -13.66 8.27 4.12
C GLN A 57 -12.37 8.43 3.31
N PRO A 58 -11.58 7.36 3.15
CA PRO A 58 -10.37 7.41 2.34
C PRO A 58 -10.69 7.57 0.85
N VAL A 59 -9.83 8.30 0.16
CA VAL A 59 -9.91 8.61 -1.27
C VAL A 59 -8.60 8.25 -1.93
N CYS A 60 -8.66 7.61 -3.10
CA CYS A 60 -7.48 7.39 -3.93
C CYS A 60 -7.70 8.00 -5.31
N ALA A 61 -6.74 8.77 -5.79
CA ALA A 61 -6.83 9.46 -7.06
C ALA A 61 -5.45 9.59 -7.72
N GLN A 62 -5.45 9.69 -9.04
CA GLN A 62 -4.22 9.91 -9.78
C GLN A 62 -3.65 11.30 -9.49
N LYS A 63 -2.32 11.41 -9.45
CA LYS A 63 -1.61 12.69 -9.37
C LYS A 63 -2.11 13.69 -10.42
N GLY A 64 -2.20 14.96 -10.03
CA GLY A 64 -2.76 16.01 -10.89
C GLY A 64 -4.28 15.97 -11.08
N SER A 65 -5.00 14.98 -10.54
CA SER A 65 -6.47 14.93 -10.63
C SER A 65 -7.14 16.10 -9.92
N THR A 66 -8.28 16.54 -10.43
CA THR A 66 -9.14 17.50 -9.74
C THR A 66 -10.16 16.78 -8.87
N LEU A 67 -10.40 17.32 -7.67
CA LEU A 67 -11.49 16.90 -6.79
C LEU A 67 -12.59 17.97 -6.75
N GLN A 68 -13.79 17.53 -6.42
CA GLN A 68 -14.97 18.36 -6.22
C GLN A 68 -15.68 17.91 -4.95
N LEU A 69 -16.15 18.88 -4.17
CA LEU A 69 -16.91 18.66 -2.96
C LEU A 69 -18.39 18.94 -3.23
N GLY A 70 -19.26 18.00 -2.89
CA GLY A 70 -20.71 18.23 -2.87
C GLY A 70 -21.25 18.19 -1.45
N VAL A 71 -22.53 18.47 -1.31
CA VAL A 71 -23.28 18.21 -0.07
C VAL A 71 -24.49 17.35 -0.42
N ARG A 72 -24.78 16.36 0.42
CA ARG A 72 -25.99 15.55 0.35
C ARG A 72 -26.76 15.76 1.64
N TRP A 73 -28.03 16.13 1.54
CA TRP A 73 -28.90 16.33 2.69
C TRP A 73 -29.81 15.11 2.88
N ASN A 74 -29.75 14.49 4.06
CA ASN A 74 -30.43 13.23 4.37
C ASN A 74 -31.59 13.39 5.37
N SER A 75 -31.86 14.60 5.86
CA SER A 75 -32.99 14.84 6.79
C SER A 75 -34.34 14.88 6.07
N GLN A 76 -35.34 14.23 6.66
CA GLN A 76 -36.74 14.29 6.24
C GLN A 76 -37.52 15.44 6.88
N TYR A 77 -36.98 16.05 7.94
CA TYR A 77 -37.67 17.06 8.76
C TYR A 77 -37.26 18.50 8.43
N SER A 78 -36.28 18.65 7.55
CA SER A 78 -35.70 19.94 7.20
C SER A 78 -35.16 19.87 5.77
N ARG A 79 -34.96 21.04 5.15
CA ARG A 79 -34.49 21.13 3.76
C ARG A 79 -33.25 21.98 3.67
N LEU A 80 -32.22 21.49 2.98
CA LEU A 80 -31.08 22.32 2.61
C LEU A 80 -31.49 23.33 1.53
N LEU A 81 -31.25 24.61 1.80
CA LEU A 81 -31.50 25.73 0.89
C LEU A 81 -30.24 26.19 0.18
N GLY A 82 -29.08 26.01 0.82
CA GLY A 82 -27.78 26.30 0.23
C GLY A 82 -26.66 25.94 1.19
N TRP A 83 -25.43 25.96 0.70
CA TRP A 83 -24.26 25.65 1.50
C TRP A 83 -23.05 26.47 1.06
N MET A 84 -22.06 26.59 1.93
CA MET A 84 -20.89 27.43 1.68
C MET A 84 -19.67 26.87 2.42
N PRO A 85 -18.69 26.30 1.71
CA PRO A 85 -17.37 26.04 2.27
C PRO A 85 -16.70 27.36 2.67
N ILE A 86 -16.32 27.47 3.93
CA ILE A 86 -15.49 28.57 4.44
C ILE A 86 -14.01 28.23 4.26
N ARG A 87 -13.67 26.97 4.54
CA ARG A 87 -12.29 26.51 4.53
C ARG A 87 -12.24 25.08 4.01
N VAL A 88 -11.33 24.82 3.09
CA VAL A 88 -10.98 23.46 2.65
C VAL A 88 -9.47 23.35 2.61
N VAL A 89 -8.93 22.36 3.32
CA VAL A 89 -7.48 22.21 3.49
C VAL A 89 -7.07 20.81 3.10
N LEU A 90 -6.05 20.73 2.24
CA LEU A 90 -5.29 19.52 2.00
C LEU A 90 -3.92 19.71 2.66
N SER A 91 -3.58 18.84 3.62
CA SER A 91 -2.28 18.84 4.29
C SER A 91 -1.61 17.48 4.22
N ARG A 92 -0.29 17.43 4.25
CA ARG A 92 0.44 16.16 4.29
C ARG A 92 0.13 15.40 5.58
N ALA A 93 -0.17 14.11 5.45
CA ALA A 93 -0.41 13.24 6.59
C ALA A 93 0.87 13.12 7.43
N GLY A 94 0.73 13.05 8.76
CA GLY A 94 1.85 12.93 9.71
C GLY A 94 2.58 14.23 10.05
N THR A 95 2.83 15.12 9.08
CA THR A 95 3.50 16.41 9.35
C THR A 95 2.52 17.57 9.57
N GLY A 96 1.33 17.51 8.96
CA GLY A 96 0.36 18.60 9.00
C GLY A 96 0.72 19.80 8.10
N GLU A 97 1.80 19.71 7.31
CA GLU A 97 2.18 20.76 6.36
C GLU A 97 1.06 20.97 5.33
N VAL A 98 0.59 22.21 5.17
CA VAL A 98 -0.48 22.54 4.23
C VAL A 98 0.06 22.49 2.80
N ILE A 99 -0.50 21.61 1.97
CA ILE A 99 -0.19 21.51 0.54
C ILE A 99 -0.92 22.63 -0.20
N TRP A 100 -2.21 22.77 0.07
CA TRP A 100 -2.98 23.93 -0.33
C TRP A 100 -4.15 24.15 0.61
N GLU A 101 -4.57 25.40 0.65
CA GLU A 101 -5.77 25.86 1.36
C GLU A 101 -6.59 26.70 0.40
N HIS A 102 -7.90 26.47 0.41
CA HIS A 102 -8.88 27.38 -0.19
C HIS A 102 -9.45 28.27 0.93
N PRO A 103 -8.93 29.51 1.08
CA PRO A 103 -9.58 30.48 1.94
C PRO A 103 -10.87 30.95 1.27
N HIS A 104 -11.88 31.25 2.09
CA HIS A 104 -13.13 31.86 1.66
C HIS A 104 -12.87 33.05 0.70
N SER A 105 -13.31 32.94 -0.55
CA SER A 105 -13.12 33.98 -1.58
C SER A 105 -14.41 34.54 -2.17
N GLY A 106 -15.58 34.20 -1.62
CA GLY A 106 -16.85 34.77 -2.08
C GLY A 106 -18.03 34.56 -1.14
N SER A 107 -18.88 35.58 -1.02
CA SER A 107 -20.07 35.63 -0.15
C SER A 107 -21.28 34.83 -0.67
N ASN A 108 -21.10 33.96 -1.66
CA ASN A 108 -22.20 33.35 -2.39
C ASN A 108 -22.49 31.94 -1.86
N TRP A 109 -23.71 31.75 -1.38
CA TRP A 109 -24.25 30.42 -1.09
C TRP A 109 -24.35 29.61 -2.39
N LEU A 110 -23.83 28.39 -2.34
CA LEU A 110 -24.02 27.39 -3.38
C LEU A 110 -25.42 26.79 -3.25
N ALA A 111 -26.04 26.47 -4.39
CA ALA A 111 -27.28 25.70 -4.40
C ALA A 111 -27.05 24.30 -3.77
N PRO A 112 -28.09 23.64 -3.22
CA PRO A 112 -27.96 22.34 -2.55
C PRO A 112 -27.34 21.22 -3.40
N ASP A 113 -27.46 21.30 -4.72
CA ASP A 113 -26.97 20.35 -5.72
C ASP A 113 -25.68 20.82 -6.42
N ALA A 114 -25.22 22.04 -6.15
CA ALA A 114 -23.99 22.56 -6.70
C ALA A 114 -22.77 21.89 -6.07
N VAL A 115 -21.72 21.72 -6.87
CA VAL A 115 -20.41 21.22 -6.43
C VAL A 115 -19.42 22.38 -6.27
N TYR A 116 -18.53 22.26 -5.29
CA TYR A 116 -17.44 23.18 -5.04
C TYR A 116 -16.13 22.60 -5.61
N PRO A 117 -15.55 23.20 -6.66
CA PRO A 117 -14.31 22.69 -7.27
C PRO A 117 -13.11 22.93 -6.35
N LEU A 118 -12.31 21.89 -6.13
CA LEU A 118 -11.07 21.96 -5.36
C LEU A 118 -9.87 22.20 -6.30
N ARG A 119 -8.72 22.59 -5.73
CA ARG A 119 -7.47 22.65 -6.50
C ARG A 119 -7.08 21.23 -6.94
N ALA A 120 -6.30 21.15 -8.01
CA ALA A 120 -5.70 19.89 -8.42
C ALA A 120 -4.87 19.30 -7.28
N LEU A 121 -4.91 17.98 -7.17
CA LEU A 121 -4.00 17.22 -6.32
C LEU A 121 -2.55 17.40 -6.81
N PRO A 122 -1.55 17.26 -5.92
CA PRO A 122 -0.15 17.38 -6.32
C PRO A 122 0.18 16.45 -7.49
N ASP A 123 1.10 16.88 -8.36
CA ASP A 123 1.59 16.08 -9.49
C ASP A 123 2.72 15.11 -9.07
N HIS A 124 2.60 14.55 -7.87
CA HIS A 124 3.50 13.55 -7.30
C HIS A 124 2.72 12.66 -6.32
N VAL A 125 3.29 11.49 -6.01
CA VAL A 125 2.75 10.60 -4.99
C VAL A 125 2.74 11.30 -3.63
N GLU A 126 1.61 11.21 -2.93
CA GLU A 126 1.45 11.84 -1.63
C GLU A 126 0.43 11.09 -0.78
N TYR A 127 0.67 11.07 0.54
CA TYR A 127 -0.32 10.72 1.54
C TYR A 127 -0.74 11.98 2.29
N ALA A 128 -1.99 12.40 2.10
CA ALA A 128 -2.53 13.65 2.61
C ALA A 128 -3.80 13.43 3.44
N THR A 129 -4.21 14.48 4.14
CA THR A 129 -5.51 14.57 4.83
C THR A 129 -6.29 15.75 4.25
N LEU A 130 -7.59 15.53 4.00
CA LEU A 130 -8.52 16.52 3.48
C LEU A 130 -9.65 16.76 4.48
N TRP A 131 -9.90 18.02 4.80
CA TRP A 131 -11.04 18.41 5.63
C TRP A 131 -11.64 19.73 5.16
N SER A 132 -12.88 19.97 5.56
CA SER A 132 -13.62 21.20 5.25
C SER A 132 -14.41 21.72 6.45
N GLU A 133 -14.54 23.02 6.51
CA GLU A 133 -15.45 23.74 7.40
C GLU A 133 -16.30 24.71 6.58
N GLY A 134 -17.51 24.96 7.05
CA GLY A 134 -18.40 25.86 6.35
C GLY A 134 -19.75 26.03 7.02
N LEU A 135 -20.70 26.53 6.25
CA LEU A 135 -22.06 26.82 6.70
C LEU A 135 -23.08 26.14 5.80
N LEU A 136 -24.18 25.69 6.40
CA LEU A 136 -25.37 25.16 5.74
C LEU A 136 -26.54 26.10 6.02
N LEU A 137 -27.25 26.50 4.97
CA LEU A 137 -28.49 27.26 5.07
C LEU A 137 -29.65 26.27 5.03
N VAL A 138 -30.38 26.14 6.13
CA VAL A 138 -31.37 25.08 6.33
C VAL A 138 -32.73 25.67 6.65
N TRP A 139 -33.76 25.18 5.98
CA TRP A 139 -35.14 25.42 6.36
C TRP A 139 -35.53 24.45 7.48
N THR A 140 -35.86 25.00 8.65
CA THR A 140 -36.20 24.25 9.88
C THR A 140 -37.71 24.05 10.04
N GLY A 141 -38.53 24.75 9.24
CA GLY A 141 -39.99 24.64 9.27
C GLY A 141 -40.66 25.16 10.55
N SER A 142 -39.90 25.66 11.53
CA SER A 142 -40.42 26.09 12.84
C SER A 142 -40.30 27.60 13.04
N TRP A 143 -41.38 28.19 13.55
CA TRP A 143 -41.45 29.60 13.95
C TRP A 143 -40.65 29.80 15.26
N PRO A 144 -39.96 30.94 15.48
CA PRO A 144 -39.99 32.20 14.73
C PRO A 144 -38.96 32.36 13.60
N LEU A 145 -38.01 31.44 13.45
CA LEU A 145 -36.96 31.52 12.43
C LEU A 145 -37.01 30.26 11.55
N PRO A 146 -37.80 30.29 10.45
CA PRO A 146 -37.97 29.12 9.58
C PRO A 146 -36.70 28.77 8.81
N VAL A 147 -35.69 29.65 8.81
CA VAL A 147 -34.39 29.45 8.19
C VAL A 147 -33.30 29.64 9.23
N GLY A 148 -32.41 28.67 9.34
CA GLY A 148 -31.23 28.71 10.20
C GLY A 148 -29.95 28.56 9.39
N VAL A 149 -28.85 29.08 9.96
CA VAL A 149 -27.49 28.81 9.48
C VAL A 149 -26.83 27.86 10.47
N MET A 150 -26.38 26.70 9.98
CA MET A 150 -25.73 25.68 10.79
C MET A 150 -24.27 25.54 10.34
N PRO A 151 -23.29 25.67 11.25
CA PRO A 151 -21.91 25.38 10.92
C PRO A 151 -21.69 23.88 10.74
N TYR A 152 -20.75 23.52 9.88
CA TYR A 152 -20.21 22.17 9.78
C TYR A 152 -18.68 22.20 9.86
N SER A 153 -18.09 21.12 10.37
CA SER A 153 -16.63 20.93 10.38
C SER A 153 -16.33 19.43 10.28
N THR A 154 -15.42 19.06 9.38
CA THR A 154 -14.88 17.70 9.26
C THR A 154 -13.45 17.61 9.78
N VAL A 155 -12.97 18.62 10.51
CA VAL A 155 -11.58 18.67 11.04
C VAL A 155 -11.27 17.47 11.93
N ASN A 156 -12.24 17.01 12.72
CA ASN A 156 -12.08 15.88 13.63
C ASN A 156 -12.28 14.51 12.95
N THR A 157 -12.69 14.50 11.68
CA THR A 157 -12.89 13.29 10.86
C THR A 157 -12.39 13.57 9.43
N PRO A 158 -11.09 13.89 9.26
CA PRO A 158 -10.55 14.19 7.95
C PRO A 158 -10.54 12.93 7.07
N SER A 159 -10.62 13.12 5.76
CA SER A 159 -10.41 12.05 4.78
C SER A 159 -8.92 11.80 4.57
N ASP A 160 -8.50 10.54 4.59
CA ASP A 160 -7.22 10.14 3.99
C ASP A 160 -7.30 10.34 2.47
N VAL A 161 -6.30 11.01 1.89
CA VAL A 161 -6.18 11.19 0.44
C VAL A 161 -4.87 10.58 -0.04
N PHE A 162 -4.98 9.54 -0.85
CA PHE A 162 -3.87 8.86 -1.50
C PHE A 162 -3.74 9.37 -2.94
N VAL A 163 -2.65 10.09 -3.20
CA VAL A 163 -2.30 10.53 -4.54
C VAL A 163 -1.32 9.51 -5.13
N VAL A 164 -1.71 8.83 -6.20
CA VAL A 164 -0.94 7.74 -6.82
C VAL A 164 -0.51 8.08 -8.26
N LEU A 165 0.41 7.32 -8.84
CA LEU A 165 0.91 7.59 -10.20
C LEU A 165 -0.13 7.25 -11.28
N ASP A 166 -0.84 6.14 -11.09
CA ASP A 166 -1.87 5.61 -11.99
C ASP A 166 -2.82 4.69 -11.20
N ALA A 167 -3.84 4.14 -11.86
CA ALA A 167 -4.74 3.15 -11.29
C ALA A 167 -3.95 1.97 -10.70
N PRO A 168 -4.26 1.53 -9.46
CA PRO A 168 -3.64 0.36 -8.85
C PRO A 168 -3.70 -0.88 -9.75
N LYS A 169 -2.66 -1.72 -9.72
CA LYS A 169 -2.53 -2.94 -10.56
C LYS A 169 -2.66 -4.20 -9.69
N ALA A 170 -2.86 -5.36 -10.32
CA ALA A 170 -2.86 -6.64 -9.61
C ALA A 170 -1.51 -6.85 -8.87
N PRO A 171 -1.52 -7.42 -7.65
CA PRO A 171 -2.67 -7.96 -6.93
C PRO A 171 -3.51 -6.89 -6.18
N MET A 172 -3.09 -5.63 -6.20
CA MET A 172 -3.68 -4.51 -5.45
C MET A 172 -4.74 -3.72 -6.23
N SER A 173 -5.57 -4.39 -7.02
CA SER A 173 -6.68 -3.75 -7.75
C SER A 173 -8.03 -4.34 -7.33
N PRO A 174 -8.85 -3.69 -6.47
CA PRO A 174 -8.61 -2.40 -5.79
C PRO A 174 -7.53 -2.43 -4.70
N ALA A 175 -6.91 -1.28 -4.44
CA ALA A 175 -5.85 -1.17 -3.44
C ALA A 175 -6.40 -1.15 -2.01
N TRP A 176 -5.59 -1.65 -1.08
CA TRP A 176 -5.90 -1.67 0.35
C TRP A 176 -5.48 -0.33 0.97
N VAL A 177 -6.33 0.24 1.81
CA VAL A 177 -6.04 1.49 2.52
C VAL A 177 -4.75 1.38 3.35
N SER A 178 -4.54 0.25 4.03
CA SER A 178 -3.34 0.00 4.84
C SER A 178 -2.05 -0.01 4.02
N VAL A 179 -2.06 -0.64 2.83
CA VAL A 179 -0.93 -0.67 1.91
C VAL A 179 -0.65 0.73 1.36
N LEU A 180 -1.69 1.48 0.98
CA LEU A 180 -1.53 2.84 0.45
C LEU A 180 -0.97 3.82 1.49
N ARG A 181 -1.33 3.69 2.78
CA ARG A 181 -0.72 4.50 3.85
C ARG A 181 0.80 4.32 3.90
N LEU A 182 1.30 3.10 3.71
CA LEU A 182 2.72 2.82 3.65
C LEU A 182 3.33 3.30 2.34
N SER A 183 2.79 2.83 1.21
CA SER A 183 3.37 3.07 -0.11
C SER A 183 3.38 4.54 -0.49
N CYS A 184 2.29 5.29 -0.26
CA CYS A 184 2.25 6.74 -0.52
C CYS A 184 3.14 7.53 0.44
N SER A 185 3.23 7.12 1.71
CA SER A 185 4.13 7.77 2.69
C SER A 185 5.59 7.60 2.27
N TRP A 186 6.01 6.38 1.95
CA TRP A 186 7.39 6.08 1.56
C TRP A 186 7.76 6.67 0.20
N ALA A 187 6.81 6.66 -0.75
CA ALA A 187 7.01 7.25 -2.08
C ALA A 187 6.69 8.76 -2.14
N SER A 188 6.42 9.43 -1.02
CA SER A 188 6.04 10.85 -1.00
C SER A 188 7.01 11.70 -1.83
N LEU A 189 6.47 12.64 -2.61
CA LEU A 189 7.18 13.47 -3.58
C LEU A 189 7.74 12.75 -4.82
N ALA A 190 7.43 11.46 -5.05
CA ALA A 190 7.81 10.79 -6.30
C ALA A 190 6.90 11.23 -7.46
N ALA A 191 7.49 11.80 -8.52
CA ALA A 191 6.74 12.24 -9.70
C ALA A 191 6.58 11.15 -10.77
N ASP A 192 7.37 10.07 -10.69
CA ASP A 192 7.50 9.01 -11.70
C ASP A 192 7.65 7.61 -11.07
N GLU A 193 7.42 6.56 -11.89
CA GLU A 193 7.45 5.16 -11.45
C GLU A 193 8.80 4.72 -10.90
N ALA A 194 9.92 5.12 -11.53
CA ALA A 194 11.24 4.67 -11.13
C ALA A 194 11.64 5.26 -9.77
N THR A 195 11.33 6.54 -9.54
CA THR A 195 11.55 7.20 -8.26
C THR A 195 10.68 6.61 -7.15
N ALA A 196 9.41 6.34 -7.43
CA ALA A 196 8.50 5.69 -6.47
C ALA A 196 8.96 4.27 -6.11
N ALA A 197 9.28 3.44 -7.12
CA ALA A 197 9.78 2.09 -6.94
C ALA A 197 11.02 2.06 -6.05
N ARG A 198 12.03 2.90 -6.36
CA ARG A 198 13.28 2.99 -5.61
C ARG A 198 13.06 3.39 -4.16
N LYS A 199 12.23 4.41 -3.91
CA LYS A 199 11.90 4.85 -2.55
C LYS A 199 11.27 3.72 -1.74
N VAL A 200 10.22 3.09 -2.27
CA VAL A 200 9.51 1.99 -1.59
C VAL A 200 10.43 0.80 -1.34
N THR A 201 11.23 0.37 -2.34
CA THR A 201 12.17 -0.74 -2.19
C THR A 201 13.21 -0.46 -1.09
N ASN A 202 13.83 0.74 -1.12
CA ASN A 202 14.84 1.10 -0.14
C ASN A 202 14.26 1.27 1.27
N THR A 203 13.09 1.87 1.41
CA THR A 203 12.45 2.01 2.71
C THR A 203 12.05 0.65 3.28
N LEU A 204 11.52 -0.27 2.47
CA LEU A 204 11.21 -1.62 2.92
C LEU A 204 12.47 -2.38 3.37
N HIS A 205 13.61 -2.21 2.68
CA HIS A 205 14.87 -2.79 3.12
C HIS A 205 15.34 -2.23 4.48
N LEU A 206 15.22 -0.91 4.67
CA LEU A 206 15.70 -0.24 5.88
C LEU A 206 14.82 -0.50 7.11
N TRP A 207 13.53 -0.75 6.91
CA TRP A 207 12.54 -0.87 7.99
C TRP A 207 12.03 -2.30 8.18
N GLY A 208 12.22 -3.16 7.18
CA GLY A 208 11.84 -4.56 7.23
C GLY A 208 12.90 -5.39 7.94
N ASP A 209 12.42 -6.33 8.75
CA ASP A 209 13.25 -7.29 9.47
C ASP A 209 13.07 -8.69 8.86
N TYR A 210 14.17 -9.23 8.34
CA TYR A 210 14.30 -10.57 7.81
C TYR A 210 14.43 -11.61 8.93
N ILE A 211 13.46 -12.51 9.02
CA ILE A 211 13.38 -13.52 10.07
C ILE A 211 12.99 -14.87 9.48
N GLU A 212 13.76 -15.89 9.82
CA GLU A 212 13.44 -17.26 9.47
C GLU A 212 12.32 -17.89 10.32
N GLY A 213 11.65 -18.88 9.75
CA GLY A 213 10.59 -19.61 10.45
C GLY A 213 9.25 -18.86 10.52
N ARG A 214 9.14 -17.68 9.90
CA ARG A 214 7.89 -16.92 9.75
C ARG A 214 7.53 -16.77 8.27
N TRP A 215 6.35 -17.27 7.90
CA TRP A 215 5.96 -17.51 6.51
C TRP A 215 4.57 -16.91 6.30
N PHE A 216 4.52 -15.70 5.75
CA PHE A 216 3.27 -15.07 5.29
C PHE A 216 2.96 -15.46 3.85
N ALA A 217 3.98 -15.82 3.06
CA ALA A 217 3.85 -16.57 1.82
C ALA A 217 3.73 -18.07 2.13
N ARG A 218 2.68 -18.72 1.60
CA ARG A 218 2.41 -20.16 1.77
C ARG A 218 1.89 -20.79 0.49
N ASP A 219 1.76 -22.12 0.54
CA ASP A 219 1.21 -22.95 -0.53
C ASP A 219 1.93 -22.73 -1.86
N TYR A 220 3.22 -22.37 -1.80
CA TYR A 220 3.95 -21.91 -2.95
C TYR A 220 4.45 -23.08 -3.82
N THR A 221 4.32 -22.88 -5.12
CA THR A 221 4.85 -23.72 -6.19
C THR A 221 5.55 -22.82 -7.21
N ASP A 222 6.07 -23.39 -8.29
CA ASP A 222 6.67 -22.59 -9.37
C ASP A 222 5.70 -21.61 -10.05
N SER A 223 4.39 -21.82 -9.90
CA SER A 223 3.36 -21.05 -10.63
C SER A 223 2.29 -20.43 -9.74
N PHE A 224 2.38 -20.63 -8.44
CA PHE A 224 1.37 -20.19 -7.49
C PHE A 224 2.02 -19.89 -6.13
N GLU A 225 1.47 -18.92 -5.42
CA GLU A 225 1.82 -18.58 -4.04
C GLU A 225 0.64 -17.81 -3.44
N ARG A 226 0.36 -18.05 -2.17
CA ARG A 226 -0.63 -17.28 -1.40
C ARG A 226 0.08 -16.42 -0.37
N PHE A 227 -0.22 -15.12 -0.40
CA PHE A 227 0.37 -14.13 0.52
C PHE A 227 -0.68 -13.59 1.50
N TYR A 228 -0.49 -13.89 2.78
CA TYR A 228 -1.34 -13.44 3.89
C TYR A 228 -0.99 -12.00 4.30
N LEU A 229 -1.27 -11.06 3.40
CA LEU A 229 -0.89 -9.64 3.51
C LEU A 229 -1.37 -8.99 4.82
N ARG A 230 -2.59 -9.27 5.29
CA ARG A 230 -3.08 -8.68 6.56
C ARG A 230 -2.22 -9.10 7.73
N ALA A 231 -1.84 -10.37 7.80
CA ALA A 231 -0.97 -10.87 8.85
C ALA A 231 0.42 -10.26 8.74
N CYS A 232 1.00 -10.22 7.53
CA CYS A 232 2.29 -9.57 7.27
C CYS A 232 2.29 -8.11 7.74
N LEU A 233 1.32 -7.30 7.31
CA LEU A 233 1.19 -5.90 7.72
C LEU A 233 1.01 -5.73 9.23
N THR A 234 0.22 -6.59 9.88
CA THR A 234 0.01 -6.51 11.33
C THR A 234 1.33 -6.71 12.07
N TRP A 235 2.13 -7.70 11.65
CA TRP A 235 3.43 -7.95 12.25
C TRP A 235 4.45 -6.86 11.92
N PHE A 236 4.50 -6.42 10.67
CA PHE A 236 5.39 -5.35 10.22
C PHE A 236 5.13 -4.06 10.98
N MET A 237 3.87 -3.65 11.14
CA MET A 237 3.52 -2.41 11.84
C MET A 237 3.80 -2.46 13.34
N ASN A 238 3.73 -3.63 13.96
CA ASN A 238 3.97 -3.79 15.39
C ASN A 238 5.48 -3.87 15.72
N ASN A 239 6.24 -4.60 14.89
CA ASN A 239 7.58 -5.05 15.25
C ASN A 239 8.64 -4.86 14.13
N GLY A 240 8.27 -4.30 12.96
CA GLY A 240 9.15 -4.22 11.79
C GLY A 240 9.34 -5.54 11.03
N GLN A 241 8.74 -6.63 11.48
CA GLN A 241 8.96 -7.98 10.95
C GLN A 241 8.21 -8.23 9.64
N VAL A 242 8.94 -8.63 8.60
CA VAL A 242 8.37 -8.95 7.28
C VAL A 242 8.40 -10.45 7.00
N GLY A 243 9.47 -11.17 7.36
CA GLY A 243 9.60 -12.61 7.11
C GLY A 243 10.84 -12.95 6.27
N GLN A 244 10.68 -13.83 5.28
CA GLN A 244 11.74 -14.29 4.38
C GLN A 244 11.69 -13.59 3.01
N CYS A 245 12.53 -14.01 2.07
CA CYS A 245 12.64 -13.38 0.76
C CYS A 245 11.31 -13.33 -0.02
N ASN A 246 10.47 -14.38 0.06
CA ASN A 246 9.15 -14.39 -0.55
C ASN A 246 8.25 -13.30 0.03
N ASP A 247 8.20 -13.17 1.35
CA ASP A 247 7.38 -12.17 2.05
C ASP A 247 7.81 -10.74 1.68
N PHE A 248 9.11 -10.49 1.60
CA PHE A 248 9.64 -9.20 1.14
C PHE A 248 9.26 -8.92 -0.31
N ALA A 249 9.41 -9.89 -1.21
CA ALA A 249 9.08 -9.71 -2.62
C ALA A 249 7.58 -9.48 -2.83
N ASP A 250 6.72 -10.22 -2.12
CA ASP A 250 5.27 -10.13 -2.22
C ASP A 250 4.74 -8.83 -1.61
N LEU A 251 5.27 -8.43 -0.44
CA LEU A 251 4.95 -7.15 0.16
C LEU A 251 5.42 -6.00 -0.73
N LEU A 252 6.62 -6.09 -1.30
CA LEU A 252 7.14 -5.08 -2.23
C LEU A 252 6.26 -4.98 -3.48
N LEU A 253 5.84 -6.11 -4.04
CA LEU A 253 4.90 -6.16 -5.16
C LEU A 253 3.59 -5.46 -4.81
N CYS A 254 3.02 -5.73 -3.63
CA CYS A 254 1.80 -5.06 -3.17
C CYS A 254 2.01 -3.55 -3.03
N LEU A 255 3.10 -3.12 -2.38
CA LEU A 255 3.39 -1.70 -2.19
C LEU A 255 3.55 -0.98 -3.54
N GLN A 256 4.32 -1.53 -4.48
CA GLN A 256 4.55 -0.93 -5.79
C GLN A 256 3.27 -0.91 -6.65
N THR A 257 2.54 -2.01 -6.73
CA THR A 257 1.31 -2.10 -7.55
C THR A 257 0.17 -1.27 -7.00
N SER A 258 0.12 -1.01 -5.68
CA SER A 258 -0.85 -0.10 -5.08
C SER A 258 -0.71 1.36 -5.55
N LEU A 259 0.51 1.78 -5.93
CA LEU A 259 0.81 3.11 -6.44
C LEU A 259 0.54 3.26 -7.95
N GLY A 260 0.12 2.18 -8.60
CA GLY A 260 -0.13 2.12 -10.04
C GLY A 260 1.09 1.79 -10.89
N LEU A 261 2.20 1.33 -10.29
CA LEU A 261 3.39 0.95 -11.06
C LEU A 261 3.07 -0.20 -12.01
N SER A 262 3.53 -0.07 -13.25
CA SER A 262 3.20 -1.01 -14.31
C SER A 262 4.04 -2.30 -14.28
N ASN A 263 3.41 -3.41 -14.68
CA ASN A 263 4.07 -4.68 -15.04
C ASN A 263 5.06 -5.22 -13.99
N ARG A 264 4.64 -5.26 -12.72
CA ARG A 264 5.41 -5.85 -11.63
C ARG A 264 4.97 -7.28 -11.38
N ALA A 265 5.93 -8.15 -11.10
CA ALA A 265 5.70 -9.54 -10.68
C ALA A 265 6.83 -10.00 -9.76
N VAL A 266 6.69 -11.13 -9.08
CA VAL A 266 7.80 -11.76 -8.34
C VAL A 266 8.41 -12.89 -9.14
N GLN A 267 9.69 -13.16 -8.95
CA GLN A 267 10.40 -14.25 -9.62
C GLN A 267 11.40 -14.88 -8.67
N ARG A 268 11.64 -16.18 -8.83
CA ARG A 268 12.62 -16.94 -8.07
C ARG A 268 13.89 -17.15 -8.89
N THR A 269 15.03 -17.33 -8.24
CA THR A 269 16.31 -17.61 -8.93
C THR A 269 16.28 -18.88 -9.77
N HIS A 270 15.50 -19.88 -9.35
CA HIS A 270 15.26 -21.13 -10.07
C HIS A 270 13.98 -21.82 -9.58
N SER A 271 13.59 -22.90 -10.26
CA SER A 271 12.40 -23.71 -9.93
C SER A 271 12.56 -24.43 -8.59
N LEU A 272 11.47 -24.44 -7.82
CA LEU A 272 11.33 -25.19 -6.57
C LEU A 272 11.17 -26.70 -6.82
N SER A 273 10.53 -27.07 -7.93
CA SER A 273 10.26 -28.48 -8.28
C SER A 273 11.39 -29.11 -9.10
N GLN A 274 12.08 -28.34 -9.94
CA GLN A 274 13.16 -28.80 -10.80
C GLN A 274 14.51 -28.41 -10.20
N ARG A 275 14.90 -29.12 -9.14
CA ARG A 275 16.19 -28.95 -8.47
C ARG A 275 17.28 -29.88 -9.00
N THR A 276 16.99 -30.71 -10.00
CA THR A 276 17.96 -31.65 -10.55
C THR A 276 18.60 -31.15 -11.85
N ARG A 277 19.84 -31.60 -12.10
CA ARG A 277 20.56 -31.36 -13.34
C ARG A 277 21.40 -32.59 -13.69
N PRO A 278 21.44 -33.04 -14.96
CA PRO A 278 22.39 -34.05 -15.38
C PRO A 278 23.81 -33.47 -15.42
N ILE A 279 24.76 -34.16 -14.78
CA ILE A 279 26.20 -33.83 -14.76
C ILE A 279 26.95 -35.16 -14.88
N ASP A 280 27.80 -35.30 -15.90
CA ASP A 280 28.57 -36.52 -16.19
C ASP A 280 27.69 -37.79 -16.20
N ASP A 281 26.54 -37.71 -16.89
CA ASP A 281 25.53 -38.78 -17.03
C ASP A 281 24.83 -39.22 -15.72
N GLU A 282 25.06 -38.51 -14.61
CA GLU A 282 24.38 -38.72 -13.32
C GLU A 282 23.41 -37.57 -13.02
N GLU A 283 22.32 -37.86 -12.28
CA GLU A 283 21.37 -36.84 -11.84
C GLU A 283 21.82 -36.22 -10.52
N TRP A 284 22.16 -34.94 -10.55
CA TRP A 284 22.61 -34.19 -9.37
C TRP A 284 21.50 -33.29 -8.85
N THR A 285 21.30 -33.24 -7.54
CA THR A 285 20.32 -32.37 -6.89
C THR A 285 20.99 -31.13 -6.33
N LEU A 286 20.48 -29.95 -6.65
CA LEU A 286 20.91 -28.70 -6.04
C LEU A 286 20.59 -28.74 -4.55
N LEU A 287 21.62 -28.64 -3.70
CA LEU A 287 21.45 -28.55 -2.25
C LEU A 287 21.17 -27.10 -1.85
N TYR A 288 21.99 -26.17 -2.32
CA TYR A 288 21.90 -24.73 -2.09
C TYR A 288 22.82 -23.98 -3.07
N PHE A 289 22.63 -22.68 -3.22
CA PHE A 289 23.62 -21.79 -3.82
C PHE A 289 24.27 -20.92 -2.75
N ARG A 290 25.59 -20.75 -2.84
CA ARG A 290 26.36 -19.81 -2.03
C ARG A 290 26.25 -18.43 -2.64
N THR A 291 25.91 -17.45 -1.80
CA THR A 291 25.78 -16.06 -2.22
C THR A 291 27.15 -15.38 -2.19
N LYS A 292 27.35 -14.32 -2.97
CA LYS A 292 28.40 -13.35 -2.64
C LYS A 292 28.04 -12.61 -1.35
N PRO A 293 28.94 -11.80 -0.74
CA PRO A 293 28.60 -11.05 0.46
C PRO A 293 27.37 -10.14 0.28
N LEU A 294 26.37 -10.33 1.13
CA LEU A 294 25.11 -9.59 1.13
C LEU A 294 24.99 -8.72 2.39
N ASP A 295 24.08 -7.76 2.36
CA ASP A 295 23.51 -7.06 3.50
C ASP A 295 22.02 -7.38 3.49
N VAL A 296 21.54 -8.18 4.43
CA VAL A 296 20.13 -8.61 4.45
C VAL A 296 19.32 -7.61 5.27
N ALA A 297 18.09 -7.31 4.84
CA ALA A 297 17.20 -6.38 5.53
C ALA A 297 17.01 -6.79 7.02
N HIS A 298 17.62 -6.04 7.93
CA HIS A 298 17.49 -6.28 9.36
C HIS A 298 17.68 -4.98 10.15
N TRP A 299 16.99 -4.86 11.29
CA TRP A 299 17.31 -3.85 12.28
C TRP A 299 18.56 -4.29 13.07
N GLY A 300 19.75 -4.12 12.50
CA GLY A 300 21.02 -4.45 13.15
C GLY A 300 21.84 -5.48 12.37
N SER A 301 22.70 -6.22 13.06
CA SER A 301 23.50 -7.30 12.45
C SER A 301 22.68 -8.57 12.28
N SER A 302 22.49 -9.02 11.04
CA SER A 302 21.88 -10.31 10.71
C SER A 302 22.94 -11.41 10.65
N HIS A 303 22.58 -12.65 11.00
CA HIS A 303 23.47 -13.80 10.76
C HIS A 303 23.53 -14.18 9.27
N TYR A 304 22.71 -13.55 8.42
CA TYR A 304 22.77 -13.65 6.96
C TYR A 304 23.64 -12.58 6.30
N ASP A 305 24.17 -11.62 7.08
CA ASP A 305 25.09 -10.62 6.55
C ASP A 305 26.42 -11.28 6.15
N GLY A 306 26.89 -10.94 4.96
CA GLY A 306 28.02 -11.61 4.33
C GLY A 306 27.60 -12.78 3.44
N VAL A 307 28.39 -13.85 3.46
CA VAL A 307 28.17 -15.02 2.60
C VAL A 307 27.15 -15.95 3.24
N SER A 308 26.13 -16.30 2.48
CA SER A 308 25.01 -17.15 2.93
C SER A 308 24.78 -18.33 1.97
N PHE A 309 24.06 -19.35 2.45
CA PHE A 309 23.69 -20.52 1.65
C PHE A 309 22.17 -20.62 1.56
N TRP A 310 21.63 -20.41 0.37
CA TRP A 310 20.19 -20.34 0.15
C TRP A 310 19.72 -21.46 -0.78
N THR A 311 18.54 -22.01 -0.52
CA THR A 311 17.94 -23.00 -1.42
C THR A 311 17.42 -22.34 -2.68
N TYR A 312 16.82 -21.15 -2.57
CA TYR A 312 16.42 -20.26 -3.65
C TYR A 312 16.31 -18.83 -3.09
N HIS A 313 16.03 -17.86 -3.96
CA HIS A 313 15.71 -16.49 -3.54
C HIS A 313 14.58 -15.93 -4.40
N GLN A 314 13.69 -15.14 -3.81
CA GLN A 314 12.56 -14.49 -4.51
C GLN A 314 12.72 -12.97 -4.49
N PHE A 315 12.46 -12.33 -5.62
CA PHE A 315 12.62 -10.89 -5.81
C PHE A 315 11.54 -10.33 -6.74
N CYS A 316 11.27 -9.02 -6.67
CA CYS A 316 10.33 -8.35 -7.56
C CYS A 316 11.03 -7.97 -8.88
N ILE A 317 10.31 -8.10 -9.99
CA ILE A 317 10.78 -7.75 -11.34
C ILE A 317 9.82 -6.79 -12.03
N GLU A 318 10.38 -5.97 -12.91
CA GLU A 318 9.65 -5.31 -13.98
C GLU A 318 9.60 -6.23 -15.20
N GLN A 319 8.42 -6.78 -15.52
CA GLN A 319 8.26 -7.84 -16.52
C GLN A 319 8.77 -7.45 -17.92
N ASN A 320 8.61 -6.17 -18.31
CA ASN A 320 9.00 -5.71 -19.65
C ASN A 320 10.51 -5.52 -19.82
N SER A 321 11.22 -5.13 -18.76
CA SER A 321 12.65 -4.79 -18.81
C SER A 321 13.54 -5.85 -18.18
N GLY A 322 12.96 -6.76 -17.39
CA GLY A 322 13.72 -7.70 -16.56
C GLY A 322 14.52 -7.01 -15.47
N ARG A 323 14.17 -5.78 -15.08
CA ARG A 323 14.84 -5.08 -13.97
C ARG A 323 14.37 -5.60 -12.62
N VAL A 324 15.31 -5.85 -11.74
CA VAL A 324 15.10 -6.39 -10.39
C VAL A 324 14.96 -5.27 -9.37
N TRP A 325 14.00 -5.45 -8.49
CA TRP A 325 13.74 -4.65 -7.30
C TRP A 325 13.73 -5.58 -6.11
N ASP A 326 14.73 -5.44 -5.24
CA ASP A 326 14.90 -6.35 -4.12
C ASP A 326 15.08 -5.55 -2.83
N SER A 327 14.08 -5.64 -1.97
CA SER A 327 14.09 -5.05 -0.64
C SER A 327 14.66 -6.00 0.41
N CYS A 328 14.82 -7.28 0.10
CA CYS A 328 15.34 -8.27 1.04
C CYS A 328 16.85 -8.12 1.21
N ILE A 329 17.58 -7.70 0.17
CA ILE A 329 19.04 -7.63 0.17
C ILE A 329 19.60 -6.36 -0.48
N GLN A 330 20.82 -6.03 -0.09
CA GLN A 330 21.76 -5.19 -0.82
C GLN A 330 23.08 -5.94 -0.99
N PHE A 331 23.90 -5.54 -1.96
CA PHE A 331 25.20 -6.19 -2.18
C PHE A 331 26.32 -5.52 -1.36
N HIS A 332 27.03 -6.31 -0.57
CA HIS A 332 28.12 -5.96 0.37
C HIS A 332 29.47 -6.45 -0.21
N PRO A 333 30.69 -6.03 0.22
CA PRO A 333 31.09 -5.09 1.28
C PRO A 333 31.53 -3.69 0.86
N SER A 334 31.81 -3.43 -0.42
CA SER A 334 32.50 -2.19 -0.81
C SER A 334 31.56 -1.00 -1.07
N HIS A 335 30.28 -1.25 -1.38
CA HIS A 335 29.41 -0.21 -1.96
C HIS A 335 27.96 -0.19 -1.47
N ARG A 336 27.49 -1.15 -0.64
CA ARG A 336 26.06 -1.31 -0.25
C ARG A 336 25.13 -1.01 -1.43
N ILE A 337 25.26 -1.80 -2.49
CA ILE A 337 24.58 -1.52 -3.75
C ILE A 337 23.11 -1.90 -3.57
N ALA A 338 22.25 -0.89 -3.51
CA ALA A 338 20.81 -1.08 -3.47
C ALA A 338 20.31 -1.72 -4.77
N VAL A 339 19.49 -2.78 -4.65
CA VAL A 339 18.91 -3.47 -5.81
C VAL A 339 17.63 -2.75 -6.24
N THR A 340 17.81 -1.64 -6.96
CA THR A 340 16.71 -0.79 -7.42
C THR A 340 16.76 -0.56 -8.92
N GLY A 341 16.09 -1.44 -9.65
CA GLY A 341 16.05 -1.40 -11.12
C GLY A 341 17.31 -1.99 -11.76
N MET A 342 17.98 -2.93 -11.09
CA MET A 342 19.20 -3.58 -11.59
C MET A 342 18.85 -4.58 -12.71
N PRO A 343 19.59 -4.66 -13.82
CA PRO A 343 19.38 -5.73 -14.80
C PRO A 343 19.45 -7.12 -14.16
N ARG A 344 18.44 -7.97 -14.40
CA ARG A 344 18.42 -9.35 -13.84
C ARG A 344 19.67 -10.14 -14.27
N GLU A 345 20.04 -9.98 -15.53
CA GLU A 345 21.20 -10.63 -16.14
C GLU A 345 22.02 -9.62 -16.96
N PRO A 346 23.37 -9.71 -16.92
CA PRO A 346 24.15 -10.56 -16.02
C PRO A 346 24.21 -10.01 -14.58
N ASP A 347 23.95 -8.72 -14.38
CA ASP A 347 24.32 -7.97 -13.18
C ASP A 347 23.79 -8.59 -11.88
N TYR A 348 22.47 -8.64 -11.69
CA TYR A 348 21.90 -9.13 -10.43
C TYR A 348 22.31 -10.58 -10.13
N ARG A 349 22.27 -11.48 -11.13
CA ARG A 349 22.76 -12.86 -11.00
C ARG A 349 24.21 -12.90 -10.53
N ASP A 350 25.10 -12.16 -11.19
CA ASP A 350 26.54 -12.20 -10.94
C ASP A 350 26.90 -11.51 -9.62
N TYR A 351 26.09 -10.57 -9.13
CA TYR A 351 26.23 -10.00 -7.80
C TYR A 351 25.64 -10.88 -6.69
N LEU A 352 24.63 -11.70 -6.99
CA LEU A 352 23.98 -12.57 -6.01
C LEU A 352 24.71 -13.90 -5.83
N VAL A 353 25.01 -14.60 -6.93
CA VAL A 353 25.46 -16.00 -6.89
C VAL A 353 26.99 -16.06 -6.94
N GLU A 354 27.58 -16.73 -5.95
CA GLU A 354 29.00 -17.08 -5.95
C GLU A 354 29.21 -18.49 -6.53
N ALA A 355 28.43 -19.46 -6.07
CA ALA A 355 28.53 -20.85 -6.54
C ALA A 355 27.23 -21.63 -6.31
N TYR A 356 27.01 -22.69 -7.09
CA TYR A 356 25.98 -23.69 -6.85
C TYR A 356 26.59 -24.96 -6.26
N ILE A 357 26.00 -25.49 -5.19
CA ILE A 357 26.42 -26.73 -4.54
C ILE A 357 25.40 -27.82 -4.83
N PHE A 358 25.84 -28.84 -5.57
CA PHE A 358 25.05 -29.99 -5.95
C PHE A 358 25.52 -31.23 -5.20
N GLY A 359 24.61 -32.17 -4.95
CA GLY A 359 24.95 -33.48 -4.42
C GLY A 359 24.20 -34.62 -5.07
N ILE A 360 24.80 -35.80 -5.05
CA ILE A 360 24.12 -37.05 -5.35
C ILE A 360 23.44 -37.49 -4.06
N VAL A 361 22.12 -37.61 -4.07
CA VAL A 361 21.34 -38.02 -2.90
C VAL A 361 20.82 -39.42 -3.15
N ASP A 362 21.17 -40.35 -2.26
CA ASP A 362 20.61 -41.69 -2.30
C ASP A 362 19.10 -41.62 -2.10
N ALA A 363 18.33 -42.07 -3.10
CA ALA A 363 16.88 -41.89 -3.13
C ALA A 363 16.14 -42.66 -2.02
N VAL A 364 16.78 -43.67 -1.41
CA VAL A 364 16.16 -44.51 -0.37
C VAL A 364 16.42 -43.95 1.02
N THR A 365 17.66 -43.53 1.28
CA THR A 365 18.15 -43.12 2.60
C THR A 365 18.17 -41.61 2.78
N GLY A 366 18.16 -40.84 1.69
CA GLY A 366 18.36 -39.39 1.70
C GLY A 366 19.80 -38.97 2.02
N ILE A 367 20.75 -39.91 2.06
CA ILE A 367 22.15 -39.62 2.35
C ILE A 367 22.81 -38.97 1.13
N ILE A 368 23.56 -37.91 1.37
CA ILE A 368 24.39 -37.27 0.34
C ILE A 368 25.64 -38.12 0.13
N LEU A 369 25.78 -38.69 -1.06
CA LEU A 369 26.88 -39.58 -1.46
C LEU A 369 28.10 -38.82 -1.98
N ASP A 370 27.88 -37.72 -2.68
CA ASP A 370 28.92 -36.84 -3.22
C ASP A 370 28.43 -35.39 -3.26
N VAL A 371 29.36 -34.43 -3.26
CA VAL A 371 29.09 -32.99 -3.32
C VAL A 371 30.06 -32.32 -4.29
N ARG A 372 29.52 -31.52 -5.21
CA ARG A 372 30.30 -30.72 -6.15
C ARG A 372 29.87 -29.26 -6.12
N GLU A 373 30.84 -28.37 -6.29
CA GLU A 373 30.65 -26.93 -6.35
C GLU A 373 30.90 -26.43 -7.78
N TYR A 374 30.00 -25.57 -8.28
CA TYR A 374 30.09 -24.93 -9.59
C TYR A 374 30.08 -23.41 -9.42
N THR A 375 31.19 -22.76 -9.73
CA THR A 375 31.39 -21.32 -9.50
C THR A 375 30.91 -20.43 -10.63
N GLN A 376 30.36 -21.00 -11.72
CA GLN A 376 29.74 -20.19 -12.78
C GLN A 376 28.32 -19.76 -12.36
N PRO A 377 28.04 -18.44 -12.20
CA PRO A 377 26.74 -17.96 -11.74
C PRO A 377 25.57 -18.30 -12.67
N ASP A 378 25.84 -18.57 -13.95
CA ASP A 378 24.84 -18.98 -14.94
C ASP A 378 24.60 -20.49 -14.97
N PHE A 379 25.38 -21.28 -14.22
CA PHE A 379 25.31 -22.74 -14.27
C PHE A 379 23.90 -23.25 -14.03
N PHE A 380 23.20 -22.77 -12.99
CA PHE A 380 21.83 -23.20 -12.68
C PHE A 380 20.83 -22.03 -12.59
N TRP A 381 21.22 -20.84 -13.01
CA TRP A 381 20.33 -19.67 -13.02
C TRP A 381 19.21 -19.86 -14.04
N ARG A 382 17.98 -20.05 -13.55
CA ARG A 382 16.79 -20.29 -14.39
C ARG A 382 15.57 -19.61 -13.79
N PRO A 383 15.48 -18.27 -13.84
CA PRO A 383 14.46 -17.54 -13.11
C PRO A 383 13.05 -18.03 -13.42
N THR A 384 12.30 -18.38 -12.38
CA THR A 384 11.03 -19.11 -12.49
C THR A 384 9.92 -18.45 -11.66
N PRO A 385 8.69 -18.33 -12.20
CA PRO A 385 8.34 -18.55 -13.61
C PRO A 385 8.95 -17.46 -14.50
N SER A 386 9.17 -17.75 -15.79
CA SER A 386 9.92 -16.85 -16.69
C SER A 386 9.30 -15.45 -16.83
N GLY A 387 7.96 -15.38 -16.83
CA GLY A 387 7.18 -14.13 -16.87
C GLY A 387 6.92 -13.50 -15.49
N GLY A 388 7.40 -14.10 -14.41
CA GLY A 388 7.05 -13.73 -13.05
C GLY A 388 5.67 -14.24 -12.63
N LEU A 389 5.46 -14.23 -11.32
CA LEU A 389 4.28 -14.69 -10.60
C LEU A 389 3.58 -13.48 -9.97
N ILE A 390 2.25 -13.50 -9.95
CA ILE A 390 1.44 -12.61 -9.11
C ILE A 390 0.83 -13.50 -8.02
N PRO A 391 1.16 -13.28 -6.73
CA PRO A 391 0.62 -14.09 -5.65
C PRO A 391 -0.88 -13.83 -5.47
N GLU A 392 -1.59 -14.84 -4.96
CA GLU A 392 -2.93 -14.65 -4.42
C GLU A 392 -2.83 -13.93 -3.08
N VAL A 393 -3.28 -12.68 -3.02
CA VAL A 393 -3.22 -11.85 -1.81
C VAL A 393 -4.52 -11.98 -1.02
N THR A 394 -4.42 -12.30 0.27
CA THR A 394 -5.57 -12.52 1.15
C THR A 394 -5.50 -11.74 2.48
N ALA A 395 -6.67 -11.36 2.99
CA ALA A 395 -6.89 -10.75 4.30
C ALA A 395 -7.22 -11.78 5.39
N GLU A 396 -7.22 -13.08 5.05
CA GLU A 396 -7.42 -14.17 5.99
C GLU A 396 -6.30 -14.25 7.04
N SER A 397 -6.62 -14.89 8.17
CA SER A 397 -5.62 -15.27 9.16
C SER A 397 -4.76 -16.40 8.63
N ILE A 398 -3.49 -16.44 9.04
CA ILE A 398 -2.61 -17.56 8.76
C ILE A 398 -3.18 -18.83 9.43
N PRO A 399 -3.33 -19.95 8.71
CA PRO A 399 -3.77 -21.24 9.27
C PRO A 399 -2.79 -21.84 10.28
#